data_AF-A0A9X3D8B8-F1
#
_entry.id   AF-A0A9X3D8B8-F1
#
_cell.length_a   1.000
_cell.length_b   1.000
_cell.length_c   1.000
_cell.angle_alpha   90.00
_cell.angle_beta   90.00
_cell.angle_gamma   90.00
#
_symmetry.space_group_name_H-M   'P 1'
#
loop_
_entity.id
_entity.type
_entity.pdbx_description
1 polymer ?
#
loop_
_entity_poly.entity_id
_entity_poly.type
_entity_poly.pdbx_seq_one_letter_code
_entity_poly.pdbx_strand_id
1 'polypeptide(L)'
;MSRAIHVFRSPDRFVAGTVGQPGDRTFYLQAVHESRIISVLLEKQQVAILADRIGALLEEIHRRFGTPVPPEIERVGDLSPLVMPVDAEFRVGTMGLGWDAESEAVVVELLAITEGEFDESVVLDDTDEGPDAVRVFLTTDAAREFAARSSRVISAGRQPCPLCHEPLDPDGHLCVRTNGYKRGAELSKSLDFVDPDVFRNLAMQDDTDYLETDPDDEADPGSDNQD
;
A
#
# COMPACT_ATOMS: atom_id res chain seq x y z
N MET A 1 10.49 7.03 33.90
CA MET A 1 10.68 5.61 33.54
C MET A 1 11.75 5.59 32.46
N SER A 2 12.68 4.63 32.48
CA SER A 2 13.65 4.45 31.39
C SER A 2 12.90 4.08 30.12
N ARG A 3 13.24 4.71 28.98
CA ARG A 3 12.58 4.40 27.69
C ARG A 3 12.94 3.02 27.17
N ALA A 4 12.07 2.43 26.36
CA ALA A 4 12.33 1.20 25.62
C ALA A 4 12.80 1.53 24.19
N ILE A 5 13.99 1.04 23.80
CA ILE A 5 14.49 1.15 22.42
C ILE A 5 14.52 -0.25 21.79
N HIS A 6 13.65 -0.46 20.82
CA HIS A 6 13.58 -1.69 20.05
C HIS A 6 14.49 -1.63 18.83
N VAL A 7 15.67 -2.25 18.91
CA VAL A 7 16.64 -2.28 17.81
C VAL A 7 16.47 -3.54 16.94
N PHE A 8 16.45 -3.35 15.62
CA PHE A 8 16.47 -4.38 14.58
C PHE A 8 17.63 -4.12 13.62
N ARG A 9 18.73 -4.87 13.76
CA ARG A 9 19.93 -4.68 12.92
C ARG A 9 19.86 -5.38 11.56
N SER A 10 19.08 -6.45 11.48
CA SER A 10 18.91 -7.26 10.27
C SER A 10 17.49 -7.83 10.25
N PRO A 11 16.46 -6.97 10.13
CA PRO A 11 15.08 -7.44 10.09
C PRO A 11 14.87 -8.35 8.88
N ASP A 12 14.11 -9.43 9.05
CA ASP A 12 13.69 -10.30 7.95
C ASP A 12 12.64 -9.59 7.09
N ARG A 13 11.90 -8.67 7.71
CA ARG A 13 10.85 -7.90 7.04
C ARG A 13 10.62 -6.56 7.73
N PHE A 14 10.62 -5.49 6.94
CA PHE A 14 10.22 -4.16 7.40
C PHE A 14 9.25 -3.57 6.38
N VAL A 15 7.99 -3.39 6.76
CA VAL A 15 6.92 -3.03 5.82
C VAL A 15 5.92 -2.04 6.40
N ALA A 16 5.39 -1.18 5.53
CA ALA A 16 4.15 -0.47 5.80
C ALA A 16 2.94 -1.33 5.39
N GLY A 17 1.87 -1.24 6.17
CA GLY A 17 0.60 -1.87 5.89
C GLY A 17 -0.57 -1.10 6.49
N THR A 18 -1.78 -1.49 6.12
CA THR A 18 -3.01 -0.88 6.65
C THR A 18 -4.01 -1.93 7.06
N VAL A 19 -4.76 -1.64 8.13
CA VAL A 19 -5.93 -2.41 8.55
C VAL A 19 -7.16 -1.50 8.53
N GLY A 20 -8.31 -2.01 8.10
CA GLY A 20 -9.56 -1.25 8.00
C GLY A 20 -10.08 -1.10 6.57
N GLN A 21 -11.23 -0.42 6.44
CA GLN A 21 -11.92 -0.21 5.16
C GLN A 21 -11.36 1.00 4.41
N PRO A 22 -11.45 1.07 3.07
CA PRO A 22 -11.10 2.27 2.32
C PRO A 22 -11.81 3.51 2.86
N GLY A 23 -11.05 4.54 3.25
CA GLY A 23 -11.57 5.76 3.89
C GLY A 23 -11.39 5.80 5.42
N ASP A 24 -11.29 4.63 6.07
CA ASP A 24 -11.08 4.49 7.52
C ASP A 24 -9.98 3.43 7.77
N ARG A 25 -8.81 3.68 7.18
CA ARG A 25 -7.64 2.79 7.29
C ARG A 25 -6.69 3.32 8.34
N THR A 26 -6.27 2.44 9.24
CA THR A 26 -5.17 2.70 10.16
C THR A 26 -3.88 2.18 9.56
N PHE A 27 -2.83 3.00 9.56
CA PHE A 27 -1.52 2.65 9.02
C PHE A 27 -0.60 2.14 10.13
N TYR A 28 0.16 1.10 9.80
CA TYR A 28 1.14 0.50 10.69
C TYR A 28 2.46 0.33 9.95
N LEU A 29 3.56 0.48 10.68
CA LEU A 29 4.87 -0.06 10.30
C LEU A 29 5.14 -1.30 11.14
N GLN A 30 5.59 -2.37 10.49
CA GLN A 30 5.91 -3.62 11.14
C GLN A 30 7.34 -4.03 10.82
N ALA A 31 8.13 -4.24 11.87
CA ALA A 31 9.45 -4.85 11.81
C ALA A 31 9.36 -6.28 12.35
N VAL A 32 9.88 -7.25 11.58
CA VAL A 32 9.90 -8.66 11.93
C VAL A 32 11.34 -9.16 11.86
N HIS A 33 11.75 -9.89 12.89
CA HIS A 33 12.98 -10.66 12.89
C HIS A 33 12.76 -11.93 13.71
N GLU A 34 12.87 -13.09 13.06
CA GLU A 34 12.55 -14.40 13.59
C GLU A 34 11.13 -14.42 14.23
N SER A 35 11.05 -14.63 15.55
CA SER A 35 9.79 -14.61 16.30
C SER A 35 9.44 -13.23 16.87
N ARG A 36 10.29 -12.22 16.70
CA ARG A 36 10.09 -10.89 17.25
C ARG A 36 9.40 -10.01 16.20
N ILE A 37 8.20 -9.56 16.53
CA ILE A 37 7.39 -8.67 15.70
C ILE A 37 7.10 -7.42 16.52
N ILE A 38 7.40 -6.26 15.97
CA ILE A 38 7.01 -4.96 16.55
C ILE A 38 6.19 -4.22 15.51
N SER A 39 5.01 -3.76 15.92
CA SER A 39 4.16 -2.91 15.09
C SER A 39 3.98 -1.55 15.77
N VAL A 40 4.03 -0.47 14.99
CA VAL A 40 3.79 0.89 15.48
C VAL A 40 2.75 1.59 14.61
N LEU A 41 1.98 2.48 15.21
CA LEU A 41 0.91 3.26 14.56
C LEU A 41 1.48 4.52 13.91
N LEU A 42 1.11 4.78 12.66
CA LEU A 42 1.52 5.98 11.93
C LEU A 42 0.33 6.66 11.27
N GLU A 43 0.50 7.94 10.99
CA GLU A 43 -0.36 8.66 10.07
C GLU A 43 0.03 8.37 8.62
N LYS A 44 -0.95 8.46 7.71
CA LYS A 44 -0.72 8.29 6.27
C LYS A 44 0.37 9.23 5.74
N GLN A 45 0.38 10.48 6.21
CA GLN A 45 1.37 11.47 5.78
C GLN A 45 2.78 11.11 6.27
N GLN A 46 2.93 10.57 7.48
CA GLN A 46 4.22 10.11 7.98
C GLN A 46 4.78 8.96 7.12
N VAL A 47 3.95 7.97 6.75
CA VAL A 47 4.37 6.88 5.86
C VAL A 47 4.82 7.40 4.50
N ALA A 48 4.11 8.39 3.93
CA ALA A 48 4.47 9.01 2.65
C ALA A 48 5.82 9.73 2.74
N ILE A 49 5.99 10.57 3.76
CA ILE A 49 7.23 11.33 3.99
C ILE A 49 8.40 10.36 4.18
N LEU A 50 8.22 9.28 4.95
CA LEU A 50 9.28 8.32 5.19
C LEU A 50 9.71 7.61 3.90
N ALA A 51 8.76 7.18 3.06
CA ALA A 51 9.05 6.54 1.78
C ALA A 51 9.83 7.47 0.83
N ASP A 52 9.37 8.73 0.70
CA ASP A 52 10.03 9.74 -0.15
C ASP A 52 11.44 10.08 0.35
N ARG A 53 11.59 10.26 1.68
CA ARG A 53 12.88 10.58 2.30
C ARG A 53 13.88 9.44 2.17
N ILE A 54 13.46 8.19 2.27
CA ILE A 54 14.32 7.03 2.02
C ILE A 54 14.81 7.04 0.57
N GLY A 55 13.92 7.28 -0.41
CA GLY A 55 14.30 7.40 -1.82
C GLY A 55 15.37 8.49 -2.05
N ALA A 56 15.14 9.68 -1.50
CA ALA A 56 16.08 10.80 -1.61
C ALA A 56 17.43 10.52 -0.93
N LEU A 57 17.41 9.87 0.25
CA LEU A 57 18.64 9.48 0.95
C LEU A 57 19.45 8.50 0.11
N LEU A 58 18.81 7.48 -0.48
CA LEU A 58 19.47 6.50 -1.35
C LEU A 58 20.17 7.17 -2.55
N GLU A 59 19.54 8.16 -3.18
CA GLU A 59 20.19 8.92 -4.26
C GLU A 59 21.36 9.78 -3.77
N GLU A 60 21.24 10.36 -2.58
CA GLU A 60 22.29 11.18 -1.97
C GLU A 60 23.52 10.35 -1.59
N ILE A 61 23.34 9.16 -0.99
CA ILE A 61 24.45 8.27 -0.65
C ILE A 61 25.15 7.74 -1.91
N HIS A 62 24.40 7.43 -2.97
CA HIS A 62 24.99 6.99 -4.23
C HIS A 62 25.87 8.10 -4.83
N ARG A 63 25.37 9.34 -4.84
CA ARG A 63 26.13 10.49 -5.36
C ARG A 63 27.36 10.83 -4.52
N ARG A 64 27.27 10.73 -3.19
CA ARG A 64 28.36 11.14 -2.28
C ARG A 64 29.42 10.07 -2.08
N PHE A 65 29.01 8.83 -1.92
CA PHE A 65 29.88 7.73 -1.50
C PHE A 65 30.08 6.67 -2.59
N GLY A 66 29.34 6.74 -3.69
CA GLY A 66 29.39 5.71 -4.74
C GLY A 66 28.77 4.38 -4.30
N THR A 67 28.02 4.37 -3.19
CA THR A 67 27.38 3.15 -2.68
C THR A 67 26.47 2.56 -3.76
N PRO A 68 26.55 1.24 -4.00
CA PRO A 68 25.61 0.57 -4.89
C PRO A 68 24.18 0.72 -4.36
N VAL A 69 23.33 1.32 -5.18
CA VAL A 69 21.91 1.47 -4.86
C VAL A 69 21.12 0.82 -5.98
N PRO A 70 20.15 -0.05 -5.66
CA PRO A 70 19.32 -0.70 -6.67
C PRO A 70 18.51 0.35 -7.46
N PRO A 71 18.13 0.04 -8.71
CA PRO A 71 17.26 0.92 -9.48
C PRO A 71 15.90 1.10 -8.80
N GLU A 72 15.13 2.08 -9.26
CA GLU A 72 13.75 2.25 -8.82
C GLU A 72 12.89 1.04 -9.20
N ILE A 73 11.99 0.64 -8.30
CA ILE A 73 11.22 -0.60 -8.43
C ILE A 73 9.79 -0.25 -8.85
N GLU A 74 9.40 -0.63 -10.07
CA GLU A 74 8.01 -0.48 -10.54
C GLU A 74 7.08 -1.56 -9.96
N ARG A 75 7.61 -2.75 -9.67
CA ARG A 75 6.84 -3.90 -9.19
C ARG A 75 7.39 -4.43 -7.88
N VAL A 76 6.66 -4.16 -6.81
CA VAL A 76 6.95 -4.63 -5.45
C VAL A 76 6.83 -6.16 -5.38
N GLY A 77 7.87 -6.83 -4.89
CA GLY A 77 7.91 -8.29 -4.75
C GLY A 77 7.04 -8.81 -3.61
N ASP A 78 7.18 -8.27 -2.40
CA ASP A 78 6.36 -8.64 -1.25
C ASP A 78 5.04 -7.85 -1.24
N LEU A 79 3.92 -8.55 -1.38
CA LEU A 79 2.55 -8.04 -1.22
C LEU A 79 1.80 -8.73 -0.07
N SER A 80 2.49 -9.54 0.73
CA SER A 80 1.90 -10.28 1.84
C SER A 80 1.31 -9.30 2.86
N PRO A 81 0.23 -9.68 3.56
CA PRO A 81 -0.37 -8.82 4.59
C PRO A 81 0.58 -8.59 5.77
N LEU A 82 0.18 -7.71 6.69
CA LEU A 82 0.83 -7.62 8.00
C LEU A 82 0.67 -8.96 8.74
N VAL A 83 1.66 -9.32 9.55
CA VAL A 83 1.54 -10.49 10.43
C VAL A 83 0.51 -10.17 11.51
N MET A 84 -0.44 -11.08 11.70
CA MET A 84 -1.54 -10.95 12.67
C MET A 84 -1.22 -11.71 13.97
N PRO A 85 -1.64 -11.20 15.15
CA PRO A 85 -2.35 -9.94 15.36
C PRO A 85 -1.46 -8.71 15.19
N VAL A 86 -2.05 -7.59 14.74
CA VAL A 86 -1.34 -6.30 14.66
C VAL A 86 -1.67 -5.51 15.92
N ASP A 87 -0.90 -5.76 16.96
CA ASP A 87 -0.93 -5.00 18.21
C ASP A 87 0.15 -3.92 18.15
N ALA A 88 -0.25 -2.65 18.26
CA ALA A 88 0.69 -1.55 18.18
C ALA A 88 1.28 -1.24 19.56
N GLU A 89 2.61 -1.16 19.61
CA GLU A 89 3.35 -0.77 20.82
C GLU A 89 3.07 0.69 21.19
N PHE A 90 3.12 1.59 20.19
CA PHE A 90 2.85 3.01 20.37
C PHE A 90 2.49 3.70 19.05
N ARG A 91 2.06 4.97 19.14
CA ARG A 91 1.88 5.88 18.00
C ARG A 91 3.14 6.69 17.79
N VAL A 92 3.63 6.74 16.55
CA VAL A 92 4.83 7.49 16.18
C VAL A 92 4.53 9.00 16.16
N GLY A 93 5.37 9.78 16.84
CA GLY A 93 5.38 11.23 16.77
C GLY A 93 6.46 11.73 15.82
N THR A 94 7.71 11.38 16.09
CA THR A 94 8.89 11.85 15.36
C THR A 94 9.57 10.69 14.63
N MET A 95 10.11 10.96 13.45
CA MET A 95 10.85 9.98 12.65
C MET A 95 12.25 10.52 12.33
N GLY A 96 13.26 9.73 12.62
CA GLY A 96 14.65 9.94 12.22
C GLY A 96 15.01 9.08 11.01
N LEU A 97 15.84 9.62 10.12
CA LEU A 97 16.40 8.89 9.01
C LEU A 97 17.88 9.25 8.86
N GLY A 98 18.74 8.24 8.75
CA GLY A 98 20.18 8.42 8.62
C GLY A 98 20.84 7.34 7.76
N TRP A 99 22.12 7.56 7.45
CA TRP A 99 22.99 6.59 6.80
C TRP A 99 24.14 6.27 7.74
N ASP A 100 24.31 4.98 8.06
CA ASP A 100 25.48 4.47 8.76
C ASP A 100 26.51 3.98 7.73
N ALA A 101 27.62 4.71 7.62
CA ALA A 101 28.68 4.39 6.69
C ALA A 101 29.54 3.20 7.12
N GLU A 102 29.56 2.84 8.41
CA GLU A 102 30.34 1.70 8.90
C GLU A 102 29.64 0.38 8.56
N SER A 103 28.32 0.33 8.75
CA SER A 103 27.51 -0.86 8.44
C SER A 103 26.87 -0.84 7.04
N GLU A 104 27.10 0.22 6.26
CA GLU A 104 26.48 0.47 4.96
C GLU A 104 24.95 0.28 4.99
N ALA A 105 24.30 0.86 6.01
CA ALA A 105 22.88 0.67 6.27
C ALA A 105 22.13 2.00 6.37
N VAL A 106 20.90 2.00 5.85
CA VAL A 106 19.91 3.05 6.12
C VAL A 106 19.34 2.82 7.52
N VAL A 107 19.43 3.82 8.38
CA VAL A 107 18.91 3.78 9.74
C VAL A 107 17.59 4.54 9.78
N VAL A 108 16.50 3.84 10.10
CA VAL A 108 15.18 4.41 10.33
C VAL A 108 14.91 4.37 11.82
N GLU A 109 14.57 5.50 12.42
CA GLU A 109 14.17 5.57 13.82
C GLU A 109 12.77 6.18 13.95
N LEU A 110 11.93 5.56 14.76
CA LEU A 110 10.55 5.96 15.00
C LEU A 110 10.38 6.17 16.50
N LEU A 111 10.11 7.41 16.91
CA LEU A 111 9.93 7.78 18.31
C LEU A 111 8.44 7.91 18.63
N ALA A 112 8.05 7.39 19.79
CA ALA A 112 6.68 7.50 20.28
C ALA A 112 6.27 8.96 20.47
N ILE A 113 4.99 9.25 20.21
CA ILE A 113 4.41 10.54 20.52
C ILE A 113 4.30 10.71 22.03
N THR A 114 4.69 11.88 22.52
CA THR A 114 4.65 12.26 23.94
C THR A 114 3.99 13.62 24.09
N GLU A 115 3.45 13.91 25.27
CA GLU A 115 2.79 15.19 25.55
C GLU A 115 3.76 16.37 25.69
N GLY A 116 5.07 16.10 25.85
CA GLY A 116 6.13 17.11 25.87
C GLY A 116 6.79 17.30 24.50
N GLU A 117 7.17 18.54 24.18
CA GLU A 117 8.11 18.82 23.10
C GLU A 117 9.49 18.32 23.52
N PHE A 118 10.06 17.41 22.73
CA PHE A 118 11.46 17.01 22.86
C PHE A 118 12.26 17.61 21.71
N ASP A 119 13.48 18.02 22.03
CA ASP A 119 14.41 18.57 21.05
C ASP A 119 14.78 17.51 20.00
N GLU A 120 15.03 17.94 18.76
CA GLU A 120 15.46 17.05 17.67
C GLU A 120 16.77 16.32 18.02
N SER A 121 17.54 16.83 18.97
CA SER A 121 18.76 16.20 19.50
C SER A 121 18.55 14.83 20.14
N VAL A 122 17.31 14.45 20.48
CA VAL A 122 16.98 13.13 21.04
C VAL A 122 16.87 12.04 19.95
N VAL A 123 16.73 12.45 18.68
CA VAL A 123 16.64 11.54 17.54
C VAL A 123 18.04 10.99 17.25
N LEU A 124 18.15 9.67 17.17
CA LEU A 124 19.39 8.88 17.05
C LEU A 124 20.34 9.03 18.26
N ASP A 125 19.86 9.57 19.39
CA ASP A 125 20.56 9.53 20.66
C ASP A 125 20.25 8.22 21.40
N ASP A 126 21.22 7.71 22.15
CA ASP A 126 21.15 6.45 22.91
C ASP A 126 21.03 6.69 24.42
N THR A 127 20.80 7.93 24.86
CA THR A 127 20.57 8.22 26.28
C THR A 127 19.32 7.53 26.82
N ASP A 128 19.30 7.24 28.13
CA ASP A 128 18.16 6.59 28.79
C ASP A 128 16.93 7.53 28.93
N GLU A 129 17.07 8.79 28.51
CA GLU A 129 16.05 9.82 28.55
C GLU A 129 15.43 10.02 27.16
N GLY A 130 14.11 9.91 27.06
CA GLY A 130 13.39 10.15 25.81
C GLY A 130 12.11 9.31 25.69
N PRO A 131 11.39 9.40 24.56
CA PRO A 131 10.27 8.53 24.25
C PRO A 131 10.73 7.13 23.85
N ASP A 132 9.82 6.15 23.94
CA ASP A 132 10.05 4.81 23.39
C ASP A 132 10.34 4.89 21.89
N ALA A 133 11.21 4.02 21.39
CA ALA A 133 11.68 4.09 20.02
C ALA A 133 11.81 2.71 19.36
N VAL A 134 11.62 2.68 18.04
CA VAL A 134 11.98 1.55 17.19
C VAL A 134 13.07 2.02 16.23
N ARG A 135 14.23 1.35 16.26
CA ARG A 135 15.36 1.63 15.35
C ARG A 135 15.61 0.42 14.46
N VAL A 136 15.57 0.65 13.15
CA VAL A 136 15.69 -0.40 12.13
C VAL A 136 16.84 -0.04 11.18
N PHE A 137 17.72 -1.01 10.95
CA PHE A 137 18.79 -0.91 9.98
C PHE A 137 18.38 -1.69 8.73
N LEU A 138 18.47 -1.05 7.57
CA LEU A 138 18.05 -1.60 6.29
C LEU A 138 19.21 -1.56 5.30
N THR A 139 19.36 -2.63 4.52
CA THR A 139 20.19 -2.59 3.32
C THR A 139 19.59 -1.62 2.30
N THR A 140 20.39 -1.18 1.32
CA THR A 140 19.89 -0.31 0.24
C THR A 140 18.75 -0.97 -0.55
N ASP A 141 18.80 -2.29 -0.73
CA ASP A 141 17.71 -3.10 -1.31
C ASP A 141 16.45 -3.09 -0.46
N ALA A 142 16.55 -3.41 0.83
CA ALA A 142 15.38 -3.44 1.72
C ALA A 142 14.75 -2.04 1.85
N ALA A 143 15.56 -0.99 1.91
CA ALA A 143 15.10 0.40 1.93
C ALA A 143 14.37 0.78 0.64
N ARG A 144 14.87 0.37 -0.53
CA ARG A 144 14.23 0.60 -1.83
C ARG A 144 12.89 -0.14 -1.93
N GLU A 145 12.85 -1.41 -1.53
CA GLU A 145 11.62 -2.20 -1.51
C GLU A 145 10.59 -1.61 -0.55
N PHE A 146 11.02 -1.17 0.63
CA PHE A 146 10.16 -0.52 1.60
C PHE A 146 9.51 0.76 1.04
N ALA A 147 10.30 1.62 0.39
CA ALA A 147 9.79 2.85 -0.21
C ALA A 147 8.74 2.55 -1.30
N ALA A 148 9.06 1.64 -2.23
CA ALA A 148 8.16 1.24 -3.31
C ALA A 148 6.85 0.62 -2.78
N ARG A 149 6.95 -0.27 -1.77
CA ARG A 149 5.79 -0.88 -1.12
C ARG A 149 4.92 0.17 -0.42
N SER A 150 5.54 1.07 0.34
CA SER A 150 4.84 2.11 1.09
C SER A 150 4.00 3.00 0.18
N SER A 151 4.59 3.47 -0.94
CA SER A 151 3.88 4.24 -1.97
C SER A 151 2.66 3.50 -2.51
N ARG A 152 2.79 2.18 -2.75
CA ARG A 152 1.67 1.34 -3.19
C ARG A 152 0.58 1.18 -2.13
N VAL A 153 0.93 0.98 -0.86
CA VAL A 153 -0.05 0.86 0.24
C VAL A 153 -0.84 2.16 0.43
N ILE A 154 -0.16 3.31 0.33
CA ILE A 154 -0.77 4.63 0.41
C ILE A 154 -1.78 4.83 -0.73
N SER A 155 -1.41 4.47 -1.96
CA SER A 155 -2.24 4.63 -3.15
C SER A 155 -3.39 3.61 -3.24
N ALA A 156 -3.23 2.40 -2.69
CA ALA A 156 -4.17 1.28 -2.79
C ALA A 156 -5.57 1.48 -2.17
N GLY A 157 -5.82 2.56 -1.43
CA GLY A 157 -7.18 2.88 -0.94
C GLY A 157 -7.90 3.94 -1.74
N ARG A 158 -7.37 4.34 -2.89
CA ARG A 158 -8.12 5.12 -3.87
C ARG A 158 -8.99 4.18 -4.67
N GLN A 159 -10.18 4.63 -5.06
CA GLN A 159 -11.00 3.86 -6.00
C GLN A 159 -10.15 3.56 -7.24
N PRO A 160 -10.05 2.30 -7.68
CA PRO A 160 -9.33 1.97 -8.90
C PRO A 160 -10.03 2.64 -10.08
N CYS A 161 -9.25 3.15 -11.03
CA CYS A 161 -9.80 3.69 -12.25
C CYS A 161 -10.59 2.58 -12.98
N PRO A 162 -11.86 2.78 -13.36
CA PRO A 162 -12.66 1.75 -14.04
C PRO A 162 -12.12 1.37 -15.43
N LEU A 163 -11.12 2.11 -15.94
CA LEU A 163 -10.52 1.87 -17.24
C LEU A 163 -9.16 1.18 -17.10
N CYS A 164 -8.19 1.77 -16.39
CA CYS A 164 -6.83 1.24 -16.28
C CYS A 164 -6.52 0.51 -14.98
N HIS A 165 -7.45 0.48 -14.01
CA HIS A 165 -7.27 -0.07 -12.66
C HIS A 165 -6.17 0.57 -11.80
N GLU A 166 -5.56 1.65 -12.27
CA GLU A 166 -4.64 2.47 -11.48
C GLU A 166 -5.40 3.32 -10.43
N PRO A 167 -4.80 3.64 -9.28
CA PRO A 167 -5.43 4.44 -8.22
C PRO A 167 -5.87 5.84 -8.69
N LEU A 168 -7.13 6.22 -8.49
CA LEU A 168 -7.64 7.55 -8.87
C LEU A 168 -7.15 8.67 -7.93
N ASP A 169 -6.60 9.76 -8.50
CA ASP A 169 -6.33 11.00 -7.76
C ASP A 169 -7.61 11.81 -7.49
N PRO A 170 -7.69 12.56 -6.37
CA PRO A 170 -8.82 13.46 -6.08
C PRO A 170 -9.02 14.55 -7.15
N ASP A 171 -7.92 15.07 -7.70
CA ASP A 171 -7.91 16.12 -8.74
C ASP A 171 -8.05 15.55 -10.17
N GLY A 172 -8.33 14.26 -10.29
CA GLY A 172 -8.45 13.54 -11.55
C GLY A 172 -7.17 12.77 -11.94
N HIS A 173 -7.38 11.54 -12.38
CA HIS A 173 -6.30 10.63 -12.81
C HIS A 173 -6.02 10.75 -14.32
N LEU A 174 -4.75 10.72 -14.69
CA LEU A 174 -4.30 10.65 -16.08
C LEU A 174 -4.36 9.20 -16.58
N CYS A 175 -5.51 8.80 -17.11
CA CYS A 175 -5.67 7.43 -17.60
C CYS A 175 -4.97 7.23 -18.96
N VAL A 176 -4.01 6.29 -19.00
CA VAL A 176 -3.29 5.89 -20.22
C VAL A 176 -4.21 5.33 -21.30
N ARG A 177 -5.34 4.70 -20.93
CA ARG A 177 -6.33 4.16 -21.88
C ARG A 177 -7.16 5.25 -22.56
N THR A 178 -7.16 6.47 -22.04
CA THR A 178 -7.88 7.63 -22.61
C THR A 178 -6.93 8.75 -23.01
N ASN A 179 -5.66 8.45 -23.35
CA ASN A 179 -4.67 9.45 -23.77
C ASN A 179 -4.56 10.66 -22.83
N GLY A 180 -4.59 10.43 -21.52
CA GLY A 180 -4.38 11.50 -20.52
C GLY A 180 -5.60 12.37 -20.22
N TYR A 181 -6.82 11.96 -20.59
CA TYR A 181 -8.04 12.66 -20.18
C TYR A 181 -8.25 12.60 -18.65
N LYS A 182 -8.32 13.77 -18.00
CA LYS A 182 -8.68 13.91 -16.58
C LYS A 182 -10.20 14.03 -16.42
N ARG A 183 -10.86 13.05 -15.81
CA ARG A 183 -12.21 13.26 -15.25
C ARG A 183 -12.07 13.91 -13.87
N GLY A 184 -12.57 15.14 -13.72
CA GLY A 184 -12.74 15.75 -12.40
C GLY A 184 -13.79 14.97 -11.59
N ALA A 185 -13.62 14.91 -10.26
CA ALA A 185 -14.50 14.16 -9.36
C ALA A 185 -15.99 14.59 -9.44
N GLU A 186 -16.24 15.86 -9.77
CA GLU A 186 -17.57 16.49 -9.87
C GLU A 186 -18.48 15.84 -10.93
N LEU A 187 -17.92 15.42 -12.08
CA LEU A 187 -18.69 14.91 -13.23
C LEU A 187 -19.03 13.42 -13.13
N SER A 188 -18.50 12.70 -12.14
CA SER A 188 -18.79 11.28 -11.95
C SER A 188 -20.15 11.00 -11.31
N LYS A 189 -20.78 12.02 -10.71
CA LYS A 189 -22.08 11.92 -10.03
C LYS A 189 -23.25 12.44 -10.86
N SER A 190 -23.00 13.07 -12.00
CA SER A 190 -24.07 13.63 -12.83
C SER A 190 -24.72 12.53 -13.66
N LEU A 191 -25.87 12.05 -13.17
CA LEU A 191 -26.87 11.33 -13.97
C LEU A 191 -27.47 12.22 -15.09
N ASP A 192 -27.11 13.50 -15.11
CA ASP A 192 -27.56 14.51 -16.08
C ASP A 192 -27.12 14.24 -17.54
N PHE A 193 -26.23 13.26 -17.77
CA PHE A 193 -25.82 12.83 -19.11
C PHE A 193 -26.52 11.55 -19.60
N VAL A 194 -27.33 10.90 -18.76
CA VAL A 194 -28.17 9.78 -19.21
C VAL A 194 -29.42 10.38 -19.84
N ASP A 195 -29.44 10.48 -21.17
CA ASP A 195 -30.63 10.85 -21.91
C ASP A 195 -31.77 9.86 -21.55
N PRO A 196 -32.86 10.32 -20.89
CA PRO A 196 -33.96 9.45 -20.47
C PRO A 196 -34.59 8.68 -21.62
N ASP A 197 -34.54 9.22 -22.85
CA ASP A 197 -35.13 8.57 -24.01
C ASP A 197 -34.21 7.48 -24.58
N VAL A 198 -32.88 7.58 -24.40
CA VAL A 198 -31.94 6.49 -24.72
C VAL A 198 -32.13 5.32 -23.76
N PHE A 199 -32.29 5.60 -22.46
CA PHE A 199 -32.51 4.55 -21.46
C PHE A 199 -33.86 3.84 -21.66
N ARG A 200 -34.90 4.59 -22.05
CA ARG A 200 -36.23 4.04 -22.33
C ARG A 200 -36.27 3.17 -23.59
N ASN A 201 -35.45 3.48 -24.60
CA ASN A 201 -35.34 2.67 -25.82
C ASN A 201 -34.57 1.35 -25.61
N LEU A 202 -33.63 1.31 -24.66
CA LEU A 202 -32.92 0.08 -24.28
C LEU A 202 -33.80 -0.89 -23.47
N ALA A 203 -34.69 -0.37 -22.62
CA ALA A 203 -35.60 -1.20 -21.81
C ALA A 203 -36.75 -1.84 -22.62
N MET A 204 -36.93 -1.48 -23.89
CA MET A 204 -38.02 -1.97 -24.75
C MET A 204 -37.55 -2.99 -25.79
N GLN A 205 -36.29 -3.43 -25.76
CA GLN A 205 -35.74 -4.42 -26.72
C GLN A 205 -35.61 -5.84 -26.17
N ASP A 206 -35.99 -6.12 -24.93
CA ASP A 206 -35.76 -7.41 -24.28
C ASP A 206 -37.05 -8.22 -24.03
N ASP A 207 -38.01 -8.15 -24.96
CA ASP A 207 -39.17 -9.03 -24.97
C ASP A 207 -39.47 -9.46 -26.42
N THR A 208 -38.70 -10.44 -26.94
CA THR A 208 -39.22 -11.54 -27.78
C THR A 208 -38.11 -12.51 -28.21
N ASP A 209 -38.37 -13.78 -27.94
CA ASP A 209 -37.93 -14.95 -28.72
C ASP A 209 -36.68 -15.74 -28.29
N TYR A 210 -36.80 -16.48 -27.17
CA TYR A 210 -36.07 -17.75 -26.95
C TYR A 210 -36.94 -18.76 -26.19
N LEU A 211 -38.09 -19.13 -26.76
CA LEU A 211 -38.83 -20.33 -26.38
C LEU A 211 -39.48 -20.95 -27.63
N GLU A 212 -38.68 -21.61 -28.47
CA GLU A 212 -39.19 -22.69 -29.31
C GLU A 212 -38.69 -24.02 -28.75
N THR A 213 -39.64 -24.72 -28.12
CA THR A 213 -39.65 -26.14 -27.82
C THR A 213 -39.52 -26.94 -29.12
N ASP A 214 -38.50 -27.78 -29.23
CA ASP A 214 -38.46 -28.89 -30.20
C ASP A 214 -39.62 -29.88 -29.89
N PRO A 215 -40.52 -30.16 -30.84
CA PRO A 215 -41.50 -31.22 -30.71
C PRO A 215 -41.25 -32.26 -31.80
N ASP A 216 -40.25 -33.12 -31.61
CA ASP A 216 -40.10 -34.35 -32.39
C ASP A 216 -39.37 -35.40 -31.52
N ASP A 217 -40.11 -35.94 -30.55
CA ASP A 217 -39.72 -37.19 -29.87
C ASP A 217 -40.99 -37.96 -29.49
N GLU A 218 -41.65 -38.55 -30.50
CA GLU A 218 -42.60 -39.65 -30.27
C GLU A 218 -41.93 -40.99 -30.59
N ALA A 219 -41.99 -41.85 -29.56
CA ALA A 219 -41.59 -43.26 -29.47
C ALA A 219 -42.11 -44.13 -30.64
N ASP A 220 -41.55 -45.30 -30.96
CA ASP A 220 -41.42 -46.53 -30.14
C ASP A 220 -40.94 -47.67 -31.11
N PRO A 221 -41.02 -48.98 -30.80
CA PRO A 221 -40.27 -49.83 -29.87
C PRO A 221 -39.37 -50.88 -30.59
N GLY A 222 -38.37 -51.38 -29.87
CA GLY A 222 -38.20 -52.83 -29.70
C GLY A 222 -37.45 -53.67 -30.75
N SER A 223 -36.80 -54.71 -30.19
CA SER A 223 -36.34 -55.97 -30.78
C SER A 223 -34.90 -56.07 -31.32
N ASP A 224 -34.09 -56.66 -30.44
CA ASP A 224 -33.36 -57.93 -30.63
C ASP A 224 -32.13 -58.06 -31.54
N ASN A 225 -31.18 -58.77 -30.92
CA ASN A 225 -30.16 -59.66 -31.48
C ASN A 225 -28.93 -59.06 -32.16
N GLN A 226 -27.74 -59.65 -32.05
CA GLN A 226 -27.12 -60.67 -31.19
C GLN A 226 -25.66 -60.68 -31.66
N ASP A 227 -24.75 -61.09 -30.76
CA ASP A 227 -23.37 -61.54 -30.99
C ASP A 227 -22.28 -60.52 -31.36
#